data_AF-A0A2J8XZC5-F1
#
_entry.id   AF-A0A2J8XZC5-F1
#
_cell.length_a   1.000
_cell.length_b   1.000
_cell.length_c   1.000
_cell.angle_alpha   90.00
_cell.angle_beta   90.00
_cell.angle_gamma   90.00
#
_symmetry.space_group_name_H-M   'P 1'
#
loop_
_entity.id
_entity.type
_entity.pdbx_description
1 polymer ?
#
loop_
_entity_poly.entity_id
_entity_poly.type
_entity_poly.pdbx_seq_one_letter_code
_entity_poly.pdbx_strand_id
1 'polypeptide(L)'
;MILLAHEKLSVPVTCKIRVFPEIDKTVRYAQMLEKAGCQLLTVHGRTKEQKGPLSGAASWEHIKAVRKAVAIPVFANGNIQCLQDVERCLRDTGVQGVMSAEGNLHNPALFEGRSPAVWELAEEYLDIVREHPCPLSYVRAHLFKLWHHTLQVHQELREELAKVKTLEGIAAVSQELKLRCQEEISRQEGVKPTGDLPFHWICQPYIRPGPREGSKEKAGARSKRALEEEECGTEVLSKNKQKKQLRNPHKTFDPSLKPKYAKCDQCGNPKGNRCVFSLCRGCCKKRASKETADCPGLLLEPGHVLLKKMPFTQGISCYLMWKDTPMSPFGPLWGPGNAAVGSRPQAGPALSSARVCKSEQ
;
A
#
# COMPACT_ATOMS: atom_id res chain seq x y z
N MET A 1 -23.47 -3.37 -9.35
CA MET A 1 -22.30 -4.17 -8.93
C MET A 1 -22.49 -4.74 -7.53
N ILE A 2 -22.63 -3.91 -6.48
CA ILE A 2 -22.78 -4.41 -5.10
C ILE A 2 -24.02 -5.30 -4.94
N LEU A 3 -25.18 -4.87 -5.47
CA LEU A 3 -26.41 -5.66 -5.46
C LEU A 3 -26.21 -7.05 -6.06
N LEU A 4 -25.69 -7.10 -7.30
CA LEU A 4 -25.38 -8.36 -7.97
C LEU A 4 -24.40 -9.23 -7.17
N ALA A 5 -23.38 -8.64 -6.55
CA ALA A 5 -22.43 -9.40 -5.72
C ALA A 5 -23.11 -9.95 -4.46
N HIS A 6 -23.97 -9.16 -3.82
CA HIS A 6 -24.71 -9.58 -2.63
C HIS A 6 -25.69 -10.72 -2.94
N GLU A 7 -26.39 -10.65 -4.08
CA GLU A 7 -27.34 -11.69 -4.51
C GLU A 7 -26.68 -13.00 -4.97
N LYS A 8 -25.46 -12.91 -5.52
CA LYS A 8 -24.80 -14.07 -6.17
C LYS A 8 -23.70 -14.72 -5.35
N LEU A 9 -23.25 -14.10 -4.25
CA LEU A 9 -22.20 -14.63 -3.40
C LEU A 9 -22.76 -15.03 -2.04
N SER A 10 -22.33 -16.19 -1.55
CA SER A 10 -22.66 -16.67 -0.19
C SER A 10 -21.83 -16.01 0.90
N VAL A 11 -20.81 -15.22 0.53
CA VAL A 11 -19.91 -14.55 1.47
C VAL A 11 -20.25 -13.07 1.60
N PRO A 12 -20.00 -12.44 2.77
CA PRO A 12 -20.34 -11.04 2.94
C PRO A 12 -19.63 -10.08 1.98
N VAL A 13 -20.41 -9.20 1.36
CA VAL A 13 -19.90 -8.11 0.51
C VAL A 13 -19.66 -6.87 1.37
N THR A 14 -18.42 -6.37 1.35
CA THR A 14 -17.99 -5.16 2.08
C THR A 14 -17.51 -4.10 1.11
N CYS A 15 -17.67 -2.83 1.48
CA CYS A 15 -17.24 -1.69 0.67
C CYS A 15 -16.18 -0.87 1.42
N LYS A 16 -15.18 -0.35 0.69
CA LYS A 16 -14.25 0.66 1.19
C LYS A 16 -14.32 1.90 0.30
N ILE A 17 -14.62 3.04 0.90
CA ILE A 17 -14.78 4.31 0.18
C ILE A 17 -13.81 5.39 0.66
N ARG A 18 -13.64 6.42 -0.17
CA ARG A 18 -13.08 7.72 0.22
C ARG A 18 -14.23 8.72 0.31
N VAL A 19 -14.06 9.74 1.14
CA VAL A 19 -15.06 10.79 1.33
C VAL A 19 -15.08 11.77 0.16
N PHE A 20 -16.22 12.41 -0.09
CA PHE A 20 -16.31 13.60 -0.93
C PHE A 20 -15.93 14.85 -0.12
N PRO A 21 -15.67 16.00 -0.77
CA PRO A 21 -15.50 17.26 -0.06
C PRO A 21 -16.72 17.62 0.80
N GLU A 22 -17.93 17.30 0.31
CA GLU A 22 -19.18 17.53 1.02
C GLU A 22 -19.58 16.31 1.87
N ILE A 23 -19.86 16.55 3.15
CA ILE A 23 -20.32 15.51 4.09
C ILE A 23 -21.62 14.87 3.60
N ASP A 24 -22.61 15.66 3.20
CA ASP A 24 -23.92 15.16 2.77
C ASP A 24 -23.82 14.23 1.55
N LYS A 25 -22.93 14.55 0.61
CA LYS A 25 -22.69 13.71 -0.56
C LYS A 25 -22.08 12.37 -0.16
N THR A 26 -21.16 12.38 0.80
CA THR A 26 -20.57 11.17 1.39
C THR A 26 -21.63 10.32 2.09
N VAL A 27 -22.52 10.93 2.88
CA VAL A 27 -23.62 10.25 3.58
C VAL A 27 -24.59 9.60 2.59
N ARG A 28 -25.07 10.36 1.58
CA ARG A 28 -25.97 9.81 0.55
C ARG A 28 -25.33 8.63 -0.20
N TYR A 29 -24.03 8.72 -0.48
CA TYR A 29 -23.30 7.63 -1.13
C TYR A 29 -23.19 6.38 -0.23
N ALA A 30 -22.94 6.56 1.07
CA ALA A 30 -22.91 5.46 2.04
C ALA A 30 -24.27 4.75 2.15
N GLN A 31 -25.37 5.51 2.24
CA GLN A 31 -26.73 4.96 2.27
C GLN A 31 -27.09 4.21 0.99
N MET A 32 -26.63 4.69 -0.17
CA MET A 32 -26.81 3.99 -1.44
C MET A 32 -26.07 2.65 -1.46
N LEU A 33 -24.86 2.57 -0.89
CA LEU A 33 -24.11 1.32 -0.78
C LEU A 33 -24.77 0.33 0.16
N GLU A 34 -25.27 0.79 1.31
CA GLU A 34 -26.06 -0.01 2.25
C GLU A 34 -27.30 -0.60 1.57
N LYS A 35 -28.11 0.23 0.90
CA LYS A 35 -29.29 -0.21 0.13
C LYS A 35 -28.95 -1.22 -0.96
N ALA A 36 -27.75 -1.15 -1.51
CA ALA A 36 -27.27 -2.08 -2.53
C ALA A 36 -26.76 -3.42 -1.96
N GLY A 37 -26.87 -3.68 -0.66
CA GLY A 37 -26.46 -4.95 -0.03
C GLY A 37 -25.04 -4.95 0.54
N CYS A 38 -24.42 -3.78 0.74
CA CYS A 38 -23.17 -3.70 1.50
C CYS A 38 -23.44 -4.05 2.97
N GLN A 39 -22.64 -4.94 3.56
CA GLN A 39 -22.84 -5.40 4.94
C GLN A 39 -21.80 -4.85 5.93
N LEU A 40 -20.71 -4.26 5.44
CA LEU A 40 -19.75 -3.50 6.26
C LEU A 40 -19.11 -2.42 5.40
N LEU A 41 -19.05 -1.19 5.92
CA LEU A 41 -18.52 -0.03 5.21
C LEU A 41 -17.25 0.50 5.90
N THR A 42 -16.10 0.44 5.20
CA THR A 42 -14.89 1.14 5.63
C THR A 42 -14.81 2.52 4.98
N VAL A 43 -14.71 3.59 5.77
CA VAL A 43 -14.64 4.98 5.28
C VAL A 43 -13.24 5.53 5.52
N HIS A 44 -12.53 5.86 4.44
CA HIS A 44 -11.29 6.62 4.51
C HIS A 44 -11.62 8.11 4.52
N GLY A 45 -11.36 8.79 5.64
CA GLY A 45 -11.66 10.22 5.84
C GLY A 45 -10.87 11.20 4.96
N ARG A 46 -10.28 10.76 3.85
CA ARG A 46 -9.58 11.62 2.88
C ARG A 46 -10.24 11.54 1.52
N THR A 47 -10.31 12.66 0.82
CA THR A 47 -10.80 12.75 -0.56
C THR A 47 -9.84 12.07 -1.54
N LYS A 48 -10.28 11.86 -2.78
CA LYS A 48 -9.48 11.26 -3.84
C LYS A 48 -8.23 12.09 -4.17
N GLU A 49 -8.32 13.41 -4.02
CA GLU A 49 -7.29 14.42 -4.34
C GLU A 49 -6.23 14.50 -3.25
N GLN A 50 -6.58 14.17 -1.99
CA GLN A 50 -5.66 14.12 -0.86
C GLN A 50 -4.71 12.91 -0.96
N LYS A 51 -3.59 13.09 -1.65
CA LYS A 51 -2.56 12.06 -1.89
C LYS A 51 -1.16 12.64 -1.76
N GLY A 52 -0.19 11.77 -1.43
CA GLY A 52 1.23 12.14 -1.38
C GLY A 52 1.48 13.28 -0.39
N PRO A 53 2.24 14.33 -0.77
CA PRO A 53 2.47 15.49 0.10
C PRO A 53 1.18 16.22 0.53
N LEU A 54 0.11 16.12 -0.25
CA LEU A 54 -1.18 16.76 0.00
C LEU A 54 -2.16 15.85 0.78
N SER A 55 -1.66 14.82 1.46
CA SER A 55 -2.54 13.85 2.14
C SER A 55 -3.36 14.49 3.27
N GLY A 56 -2.77 15.43 4.02
CA GLY A 56 -3.43 16.07 5.17
C GLY A 56 -3.97 15.10 6.23
N ALA A 57 -4.73 15.64 7.18
CA ALA A 57 -5.47 14.86 8.16
C ALA A 57 -6.74 14.26 7.54
N ALA A 58 -7.08 13.03 7.94
CA ALA A 58 -8.35 12.40 7.63
C ALA A 58 -9.45 13.06 8.46
N SER A 59 -10.53 13.48 7.81
CA SER A 59 -11.70 14.05 8.45
C SER A 59 -12.51 12.96 9.16
N TRP A 60 -12.38 12.91 10.48
CA TRP A 60 -13.21 12.06 11.33
C TRP A 60 -14.65 12.55 11.41
N GLU A 61 -14.92 13.83 11.14
CA GLU A 61 -16.28 14.38 11.01
C GLU A 61 -17.08 13.71 9.90
N HIS A 62 -16.46 13.49 8.73
CA HIS A 62 -17.12 12.74 7.65
C HIS A 62 -17.46 11.30 8.08
N ILE A 63 -16.52 10.65 8.77
CA ILE A 63 -16.71 9.27 9.24
C ILE A 63 -17.84 9.21 10.26
N LYS A 64 -17.88 10.15 11.21
CA LYS A 64 -18.93 10.28 12.23
C LYS A 64 -20.30 10.53 11.62
N ALA A 65 -20.38 11.40 10.61
CA ALA A 65 -21.62 11.65 9.88
C ALA A 65 -22.12 10.40 9.16
N VAL A 66 -21.24 9.65 8.47
CA VAL A 66 -21.61 8.37 7.84
C VAL A 66 -22.05 7.37 8.90
N ARG A 67 -21.31 7.22 10.01
CA ARG A 67 -21.66 6.30 11.09
C ARG A 67 -23.07 6.55 11.64
N LYS A 68 -23.49 7.81 11.78
CA LYS A 68 -24.83 8.16 12.24
C LYS A 68 -25.94 7.85 11.23
N ALA A 69 -25.61 7.74 9.94
CA ALA A 69 -26.59 7.72 8.86
C ALA A 69 -26.87 6.33 8.26
N VAL A 70 -26.08 5.31 8.64
CA VAL A 70 -26.25 3.92 8.18
C VAL A 70 -26.38 2.98 9.38
N ALA A 71 -27.11 1.88 9.20
CA ALA A 71 -27.32 0.84 10.21
C ALA A 71 -26.21 -0.21 10.19
N ILE A 72 -25.58 -0.46 9.04
CA ILE A 72 -24.47 -1.41 8.92
C ILE A 72 -23.23 -0.96 9.70
N PRO A 73 -22.36 -1.90 10.13
CA PRO A 73 -21.09 -1.57 10.76
C PRO A 73 -20.21 -0.67 9.89
N VAL A 74 -19.68 0.39 10.49
CA VAL A 74 -18.76 1.33 9.87
C VAL A 74 -17.38 1.22 10.50
N PHE A 75 -16.36 1.12 9.66
CA PHE A 75 -14.95 1.11 10.05
C PHE A 75 -14.25 2.40 9.62
N ALA A 76 -13.54 3.04 10.54
CA ALA A 76 -12.75 4.23 10.22
C ALA A 76 -11.40 3.85 9.60
N ASN A 77 -10.95 4.60 8.59
CA ASN A 77 -9.62 4.48 8.01
C ASN A 77 -8.97 5.85 7.83
N GLY A 78 -7.67 5.92 8.13
CA GLY A 78 -6.84 7.12 8.00
C GLY A 78 -6.42 7.71 9.34
N ASN A 79 -5.13 8.09 9.42
CA ASN A 79 -4.51 8.66 10.62
C ASN A 79 -4.57 7.74 11.88
N ILE A 80 -4.48 6.42 11.68
CA ILE A 80 -4.31 5.43 12.76
C ILE A 80 -2.87 4.93 12.73
N GLN A 81 -2.01 5.46 13.61
CA GLN A 81 -0.58 5.16 13.62
C GLN A 81 -0.11 4.43 14.88
N CYS A 82 -0.86 4.53 15.98
CA CYS A 82 -0.62 3.80 17.22
C CYS A 82 -1.95 3.33 17.84
N LEU A 83 -1.89 2.53 18.90
CA LEU A 83 -3.08 2.05 19.61
C LEU A 83 -3.90 3.22 20.20
N GLN A 84 -3.24 4.27 20.70
CA GLN A 84 -3.92 5.45 21.22
C GLN A 84 -4.75 6.17 20.14
N ASP A 85 -4.32 6.14 18.87
CA ASP A 85 -5.13 6.66 17.76
C ASP A 85 -6.39 5.81 17.52
N VAL A 86 -6.30 4.49 17.73
CA VAL A 86 -7.46 3.57 17.65
C VAL A 86 -8.50 3.97 18.68
N GLU A 87 -8.10 4.08 19.95
CA GLU A 87 -8.97 4.44 21.06
C GLU A 87 -9.62 5.81 20.85
N ARG A 88 -8.82 6.81 20.45
CA ARG A 88 -9.29 8.15 20.15
C ARG A 88 -10.31 8.14 19.00
N CYS A 89 -10.00 7.43 17.91
CA CYS A 89 -10.89 7.34 16.75
C CYS A 89 -12.23 6.69 17.10
N LEU A 90 -12.21 5.58 17.84
CA LEU A 90 -13.43 4.88 18.29
C LEU A 90 -14.30 5.78 19.17
N ARG A 91 -13.69 6.50 20.11
CA ARG A 91 -14.40 7.43 21.01
C ARG A 91 -15.02 8.60 20.25
N ASP A 92 -14.26 9.22 19.34
CA ASP A 92 -14.68 10.47 18.70
C ASP A 92 -15.74 10.24 17.61
N THR A 93 -15.65 9.11 16.90
CA THR A 93 -16.51 8.80 15.75
C THR A 93 -17.65 7.84 16.05
N GLY A 94 -17.55 7.01 17.10
CA GLY A 94 -18.57 5.99 17.43
C GLY A 94 -18.65 4.82 16.45
N VAL A 95 -17.61 4.63 15.63
CA VAL A 95 -17.47 3.51 14.70
C VAL A 95 -17.21 2.18 15.42
N GLN A 96 -17.51 1.06 14.76
CA GLN A 96 -17.39 -0.28 15.35
C GLN A 96 -15.95 -0.82 15.29
N GLY A 97 -15.12 -0.24 14.44
CA GLY A 97 -13.75 -0.67 14.28
C GLY A 97 -12.91 0.32 13.47
N VAL A 98 -11.63 0.04 13.40
CA VAL A 98 -10.67 0.84 12.63
C VAL A 98 -9.84 -0.05 11.71
N MET A 99 -9.37 0.56 10.63
CA MET A 99 -8.43 -0.03 9.69
C MET A 99 -7.17 0.85 9.62
N SER A 100 -6.01 0.28 9.91
CA SER A 100 -4.71 0.91 9.64
C SER A 100 -4.07 0.33 8.38
N ALA A 101 -3.26 1.14 7.72
CA ALA A 101 -2.47 0.73 6.57
C ALA A 101 -1.02 1.22 6.72
N GLU A 102 -0.79 2.54 6.69
CA GLU A 102 0.57 3.10 6.79
C GLU A 102 1.20 2.83 8.16
N GLY A 103 0.45 2.92 9.26
CA GLY A 103 0.93 2.60 10.61
C GLY A 103 1.39 1.15 10.71
N ASN A 104 0.60 0.22 10.19
CA ASN A 104 0.91 -1.21 10.21
C ASN A 104 2.17 -1.58 9.40
N LEU A 105 2.54 -0.79 8.39
CA LEU A 105 3.77 -1.00 7.61
C LEU A 105 5.04 -0.59 8.37
N HIS A 106 4.91 0.27 9.38
CA HIS A 106 6.05 0.74 10.20
C HIS A 106 6.07 0.10 11.59
N ASN A 107 4.91 -0.32 12.09
CA ASN A 107 4.76 -1.11 13.29
C ASN A 107 3.66 -2.17 13.10
N PRO A 108 3.99 -3.39 12.67
CA PRO A 108 3.04 -4.50 12.61
C PRO A 108 2.38 -4.86 13.95
N ALA A 109 3.04 -4.57 15.09
CA ALA A 109 2.49 -4.79 16.43
C ALA A 109 1.57 -3.65 16.93
N LEU A 110 1.12 -2.76 16.03
CA LEU A 110 0.28 -1.59 16.35
C LEU A 110 -0.95 -1.96 17.18
N PHE A 111 -1.64 -3.04 16.82
CA PHE A 111 -2.88 -3.45 17.49
C PHE A 111 -2.64 -4.19 18.82
N GLU A 112 -1.41 -4.61 19.08
CA GLU A 112 -1.00 -5.13 20.39
C GLU A 112 -0.59 -4.01 21.36
N GLY A 113 -0.48 -2.78 20.87
CA GLY A 113 0.01 -1.65 21.67
C GLY A 113 1.50 -1.71 21.99
N ARG A 114 2.25 -2.59 21.30
CA ARG A 114 3.70 -2.73 21.48
C ARG A 114 4.47 -1.92 20.45
N SER A 115 5.67 -1.51 20.84
CA SER A 115 6.69 -0.95 19.95
C SER A 115 7.98 -1.77 20.11
N PRO A 116 8.03 -2.98 19.53
CA PRO A 116 9.20 -3.85 19.63
C PRO A 116 10.37 -3.31 18.80
N ALA A 117 11.52 -3.96 18.94
CA ALA A 117 12.65 -3.68 18.07
C ALA A 117 12.34 -4.07 16.62
N VAL A 118 12.80 -3.28 15.66
CA VAL A 118 12.43 -3.48 14.25
C VAL A 118 12.94 -4.79 13.64
N TRP A 119 13.97 -5.42 14.22
CA TRP A 119 14.45 -6.73 13.79
C TRP A 119 13.57 -7.88 14.31
N GLU A 120 12.91 -7.73 15.46
CA GLU A 120 12.02 -8.78 16.01
C GLU A 120 10.89 -9.08 15.03
N LEU A 121 10.18 -8.03 14.59
CA LEU A 121 9.11 -8.17 13.61
C LEU A 121 9.61 -8.52 12.22
N ALA A 122 10.85 -8.18 11.88
CA ALA A 122 11.44 -8.56 10.60
C ALA A 122 11.83 -10.04 10.57
N GLU A 123 12.37 -10.58 11.66
CA GLU A 123 12.71 -11.99 11.82
C GLU A 123 11.44 -12.85 11.70
N GLU A 124 10.38 -12.51 12.44
CA GLU A 124 9.06 -13.16 12.33
C GLU A 124 8.49 -13.07 10.91
N TYR A 125 8.56 -11.88 10.29
CA TYR A 125 8.11 -11.71 8.91
C TYR A 125 8.89 -12.57 7.91
N LEU A 126 10.21 -12.69 8.09
CA LEU A 126 11.05 -13.53 7.23
C LEU A 126 10.75 -15.02 7.42
N ASP A 127 10.41 -15.47 8.63
CA ASP A 127 9.94 -16.83 8.88
C ASP A 127 8.65 -17.12 8.12
N ILE A 128 7.67 -16.20 8.15
CA ILE A 128 6.44 -16.31 7.36
C ILE A 128 6.75 -16.37 5.86
N VAL A 129 7.71 -15.58 5.37
CA VAL A 129 8.12 -15.61 3.95
C VAL A 129 8.80 -16.94 3.58
N ARG A 130 9.51 -17.60 4.50
CA ARG A 130 10.07 -18.93 4.27
C ARG A 130 8.95 -19.99 4.15
N GLU A 131 7.93 -19.91 5.01
CA GLU A 131 6.77 -20.80 4.95
C GLU A 131 5.88 -20.52 3.73
N HIS A 132 5.77 -19.25 3.34
CA HIS A 132 4.94 -18.77 2.25
C HIS A 132 5.73 -17.90 1.27
N PRO A 133 6.51 -18.53 0.36
CA PRO A 133 7.37 -17.81 -0.57
C PRO A 133 6.62 -16.78 -1.42
N CYS A 134 7.21 -15.61 -1.56
CA CYS A 134 6.68 -14.52 -2.38
C CYS A 134 7.81 -13.78 -3.13
N PRO A 135 7.49 -12.99 -4.16
CA PRO A 135 8.49 -12.18 -4.84
C PRO A 135 9.29 -11.30 -3.89
N LEU A 136 10.63 -11.32 -4.00
CA LEU A 136 11.53 -10.52 -3.17
C LEU A 136 11.27 -9.00 -3.25
N SER A 137 10.63 -8.53 -4.33
CA SER A 137 10.19 -7.13 -4.44
C SER A 137 9.20 -6.75 -3.35
N TYR A 138 8.33 -7.67 -2.91
CA TYR A 138 7.33 -7.44 -1.87
C TYR A 138 7.99 -7.42 -0.50
N VAL A 139 8.82 -8.43 -0.21
CA VAL A 139 9.63 -8.53 1.01
C VAL A 139 10.44 -7.25 1.22
N ARG A 140 11.18 -6.84 0.19
CA ARG A 140 11.99 -5.62 0.24
C ARG A 140 11.16 -4.36 0.45
N ALA A 141 9.99 -4.26 -0.18
CA ALA A 141 9.12 -3.10 0.00
C ALA A 141 8.59 -2.98 1.44
N HIS A 142 8.26 -4.11 2.09
CA HIS A 142 7.85 -4.14 3.49
C HIS A 142 9.01 -3.79 4.42
N LEU A 143 10.18 -4.38 4.21
CA LEU A 143 11.37 -4.11 5.03
C LEU A 143 11.84 -2.65 4.92
N PHE A 144 11.74 -2.02 3.74
CA PHE A 144 12.00 -0.58 3.60
C PHE A 144 11.05 0.31 4.42
N LYS A 145 9.85 -0.18 4.73
CA LYS A 145 8.88 0.53 5.57
C LYS A 145 9.12 0.24 7.04
N LEU A 146 9.27 -1.03 7.40
CA LEU A 146 9.55 -1.44 8.77
C LEU A 146 10.83 -0.80 9.31
N TRP A 147 11.91 -0.79 8.50
CA TRP A 147 13.20 -0.21 8.86
C TRP A 147 13.37 1.23 8.40
N HIS A 148 12.29 1.97 8.15
CA HIS A 148 12.38 3.29 7.52
C HIS A 148 13.34 4.23 8.26
N HIS A 149 13.24 4.30 9.59
CA HIS A 149 14.06 5.18 10.43
C HIS A 149 15.48 4.63 10.59
N THR A 150 15.62 3.33 10.86
CA THR A 150 16.91 2.64 10.99
C THR A 150 17.77 2.78 9.73
N LEU A 151 17.16 2.67 8.54
CA LEU A 151 17.86 2.81 7.27
C LEU A 151 18.22 4.27 6.90
N GLN A 152 17.70 5.27 7.62
CA GLN A 152 18.19 6.65 7.47
C GLN A 152 19.51 6.86 8.21
N VAL A 153 19.70 6.14 9.32
CA VAL A 153 20.95 6.12 10.09
C VAL A 153 21.98 5.23 9.38
N HIS A 154 21.60 4.00 9.04
CA HIS A 154 22.48 3.04 8.38
C HIS A 154 22.28 3.04 6.86
N GLN A 155 22.79 4.06 6.18
CA GLN A 155 22.64 4.22 4.73
C GLN A 155 23.28 3.09 3.91
N GLU A 156 24.36 2.50 4.40
CA GLU A 156 25.01 1.34 3.78
C GLU A 156 24.04 0.14 3.69
N LEU A 157 23.36 -0.19 4.78
CA LEU A 157 22.39 -1.29 4.83
C LEU A 157 21.19 -1.03 3.90
N ARG A 158 20.83 0.25 3.71
CA ARG A 158 19.79 0.64 2.76
C ARG A 158 20.19 0.30 1.33
N GLU A 159 21.45 0.56 0.96
CA GLU A 159 21.98 0.22 -0.36
C GLU A 159 22.09 -1.30 -0.54
N GLU A 160 22.56 -2.02 0.46
CA GLU A 160 22.68 -3.47 0.41
C GLU A 160 21.31 -4.14 0.27
N LEU A 161 20.32 -3.75 1.07
CA LEU A 161 18.94 -4.22 0.93
C LEU A 161 18.38 -3.99 -0.48
N ALA A 162 18.77 -2.89 -1.14
CA ALA A 162 18.37 -2.59 -2.51
C ALA A 162 19.02 -3.51 -3.55
N LYS A 163 20.26 -3.96 -3.32
CA LYS A 163 21.05 -4.78 -4.25
C LYS A 163 20.78 -6.27 -4.13
N VAL A 164 20.48 -6.75 -2.91
CA VAL A 164 20.29 -8.18 -2.60
C VAL A 164 19.22 -8.83 -3.48
N LYS A 165 19.53 -10.06 -3.94
CA LYS A 165 18.72 -10.85 -4.89
C LYS A 165 18.23 -12.18 -4.34
N THR A 166 18.53 -12.53 -3.09
CA THR A 166 18.14 -13.78 -2.44
C THR A 166 17.48 -13.50 -1.10
N LEU A 167 16.68 -14.44 -0.59
CA LEU A 167 16.05 -14.29 0.73
C LEU A 167 17.10 -14.37 1.85
N GLU A 168 18.09 -15.22 1.67
CA GLU A 168 19.23 -15.41 2.58
C GLU A 168 20.05 -14.12 2.68
N GLY A 169 20.25 -13.42 1.56
CA GLY A 169 20.90 -12.11 1.58
C GLY A 169 20.08 -11.06 2.32
N ILE A 170 18.74 -11.12 2.25
CA ILE A 170 17.88 -10.19 3.00
C ILE A 170 17.97 -10.51 4.50
N ALA A 171 17.97 -11.80 4.84
CA ALA A 171 18.16 -12.25 6.22
C ALA A 171 19.53 -11.82 6.77
N ALA A 172 20.59 -11.89 5.97
CA ALA A 172 21.92 -11.40 6.35
C ALA A 172 21.91 -9.88 6.62
N VAL A 173 21.23 -9.08 5.79
CA VAL A 173 21.04 -7.64 6.05
C VAL A 173 20.26 -7.41 7.36
N SER A 174 19.25 -8.23 7.65
CA SER A 174 18.49 -8.17 8.90
C SER A 174 19.37 -8.45 10.13
N GLN A 175 20.24 -9.47 10.03
CA GLN A 175 21.17 -9.83 11.11
C GLN A 175 22.21 -8.73 11.35
N GLU A 176 22.80 -8.19 10.29
CA GLU A 176 23.73 -7.07 10.39
C GLU A 176 23.08 -5.82 10.99
N LEU A 177 21.84 -5.50 10.57
CA LEU A 177 21.05 -4.39 11.14
C LEU A 177 20.87 -4.57 12.65
N LYS A 178 20.50 -5.78 13.09
CA LYS A 178 20.34 -6.14 14.50
C LYS A 178 21.63 -5.94 15.28
N LEU A 179 22.76 -6.45 14.77
CA LEU A 179 24.06 -6.32 15.43
C LEU A 179 24.46 -4.85 15.62
N ARG A 180 24.35 -4.02 14.58
CA ARG A 180 24.65 -2.58 14.68
C ARG A 180 23.77 -1.87 15.71
N CYS A 181 22.47 -2.17 15.72
CA CYS A 181 21.57 -1.58 16.70
C CYS A 181 21.87 -2.06 18.13
N GLN A 182 22.22 -3.34 18.33
CA GLN A 182 22.59 -3.86 19.64
C GLN A 182 23.89 -3.23 20.18
N GLU A 183 24.86 -2.99 19.30
CA GLU A 183 26.08 -2.27 19.65
C GLU A 183 25.80 -0.80 20.01
N GLU A 184 24.86 -0.14 19.32
CA GLU A 184 24.43 1.20 19.69
C GLU A 184 23.72 1.23 21.05
N ILE A 185 22.87 0.24 21.33
CA ILE A 185 22.18 0.10 22.63
C ILE A 185 23.20 -0.05 23.76
N SER A 186 24.22 -0.89 23.60
CA SER A 186 25.24 -1.10 24.65
C SER A 186 26.11 0.13 24.88
N ARG A 187 26.34 0.95 23.85
CA ARG A 187 27.09 2.22 23.95
C ARG A 187 26.26 3.35 24.57
N GLN A 188 24.94 3.27 24.51
CA GLN A 188 24.02 4.34 24.93
C GLN A 188 23.21 3.98 26.19
N GLU A 189 23.65 3.00 26.98
CA GLU A 189 22.98 2.63 28.24
C GLU A 189 22.79 3.86 29.14
N GLY A 190 21.51 4.23 29.38
CA GLY A 190 21.13 5.37 30.21
C GLY A 190 20.88 6.70 29.49
N VAL A 191 21.12 6.80 28.19
CA VAL A 191 20.83 8.01 27.40
C VAL A 191 19.37 7.97 26.93
N LYS A 192 18.62 9.06 27.11
CA LYS A 192 17.26 9.20 26.53
C LYS A 192 17.36 9.60 25.06
N PRO A 193 16.37 9.23 24.21
CA PRO A 193 16.32 9.72 22.84
C PRO A 193 16.42 11.25 22.79
N THR A 194 17.16 11.78 21.83
CA THR A 194 17.16 13.22 21.55
C THR A 194 15.83 13.63 20.92
N GLY A 195 14.94 14.22 21.73
CA GLY A 195 13.61 14.69 21.33
C GLY A 195 12.48 13.73 21.72
N ASP A 196 11.25 14.04 21.27
CA ASP A 196 10.04 13.25 21.57
C ASP A 196 9.92 11.94 20.76
N LEU A 197 10.89 11.63 19.90
CA LEU A 197 10.83 10.47 18.99
C LEU A 197 11.56 9.25 19.58
N PRO A 198 10.99 8.04 19.45
CA PRO A 198 11.66 6.80 19.83
C PRO A 198 13.00 6.60 19.11
N PHE A 199 13.88 5.79 19.72
CA PHE A 199 15.10 5.33 19.07
C PHE A 199 14.80 4.71 17.69
N HIS A 200 15.73 4.90 16.74
CA HIS A 200 15.52 4.52 15.35
C HIS A 200 15.32 3.01 15.15
N TRP A 201 15.77 2.19 16.10
CA TRP A 201 15.59 0.73 16.12
C TRP A 201 14.27 0.26 16.74
N ILE A 202 13.42 1.17 17.22
CA ILE A 202 12.11 0.87 17.77
C ILE A 202 11.03 1.10 16.71
N CYS A 203 10.09 0.16 16.59
CA CYS A 203 8.94 0.28 15.70
C CYS A 203 8.11 1.50 16.11
N GLN A 204 8.00 2.47 15.20
CA GLN A 204 7.40 3.76 15.49
C GLN A 204 6.62 4.31 14.29
N PRO A 205 5.61 5.17 14.52
CA PRO A 205 4.85 5.83 13.46
C PRO A 205 5.72 6.51 12.40
N TYR A 206 5.24 6.49 11.15
CA TYR A 206 5.74 7.38 10.12
C TYR A 206 4.79 8.54 9.90
N ILE A 207 5.25 9.74 10.28
CA ILE A 207 4.56 10.99 9.99
C ILE A 207 5.11 11.53 8.68
N ARG A 208 4.25 11.59 7.66
CA ARG A 208 4.62 12.15 6.37
C ARG A 208 4.90 13.65 6.53
N PRO A 209 6.08 14.15 6.09
CA PRO A 209 6.35 15.58 6.08
C PRO A 209 5.32 16.34 5.25
N GLY A 210 4.90 17.51 5.74
CA GLY A 210 4.01 18.40 5.00
C GLY A 210 4.65 18.92 3.72
N PRO A 211 3.87 19.54 2.81
CA PRO A 211 4.42 20.29 1.68
C PRO A 211 5.40 21.35 2.21
N ARG A 212 6.60 21.44 1.62
CA ARG A 212 7.51 22.54 1.93
C ARG A 212 6.86 23.84 1.47
N GLU A 213 6.49 24.71 2.42
CA GLU A 213 6.15 26.10 2.11
C GLU A 213 7.44 26.79 1.64
N GLY A 214 7.54 27.11 0.35
CA GLY A 214 8.72 27.79 -0.21
C GLY A 214 9.17 27.39 -1.62
N SER A 215 8.54 26.42 -2.30
CA SER A 215 8.84 26.13 -3.71
C SER A 215 7.62 26.30 -4.62
N LYS A 216 6.92 27.42 -4.45
CA LYS A 216 5.87 27.91 -5.36
C LYS A 216 6.44 28.91 -6.38
N GLU A 217 7.64 28.67 -6.90
CA GLU A 217 8.06 29.30 -8.16
C GLU A 217 8.71 28.24 -9.05
N LYS A 218 8.22 28.15 -10.29
CA LYS A 218 8.58 27.19 -11.35
C LYS A 218 7.90 25.81 -11.30
N ALA A 219 6.62 25.75 -10.95
CA ALA A 219 5.71 24.81 -11.62
C ALA A 219 5.06 25.51 -12.83
N GLY A 220 5.89 26.02 -13.74
CA GLY A 220 5.43 26.54 -15.02
C GLY A 220 4.85 25.38 -15.83
N ALA A 221 3.66 25.61 -16.37
CA ALA A 221 2.94 24.71 -17.26
C ALA A 221 3.91 23.98 -18.20
N ARG A 222 3.99 22.66 -18.07
CA ARG A 222 4.73 21.82 -19.00
C ARG A 222 3.90 21.71 -20.28
N SER A 223 3.86 22.80 -21.04
CA SER A 223 3.45 22.79 -22.43
C SER A 223 4.31 21.75 -23.14
N LYS A 224 3.67 20.84 -23.87
CA LYS A 224 4.35 19.93 -24.78
C LYS A 224 5.12 20.81 -25.76
N ARG A 225 6.45 20.88 -25.61
CA ARG A 225 7.30 21.48 -26.64
C ARG A 225 7.03 20.74 -27.94
N ALA A 226 6.53 21.46 -28.93
CA ALA A 226 6.56 21.06 -30.32
C ALA A 226 8.01 20.77 -30.70
N LEU A 227 8.22 19.68 -31.42
CA LEU A 227 9.49 19.38 -32.07
C LEU A 227 9.57 20.29 -33.30
N GLU A 228 10.40 21.32 -33.23
CA GLU A 228 10.93 21.95 -34.43
C GLU A 228 12.31 21.32 -34.68
N GLU A 229 12.47 20.85 -35.91
CA GLU A 229 13.67 20.24 -36.45
C GLU A 229 14.65 21.37 -36.79
N GLU A 230 15.69 21.54 -36.00
CA GLU A 230 16.85 22.36 -36.35
C GLU A 230 18.05 21.42 -36.48
N GLU A 231 18.56 21.35 -37.70
CA GLU A 231 19.72 20.58 -38.12
C GLU A 231 20.98 21.42 -37.83
N CYS A 232 21.84 20.98 -36.91
CA CYS A 232 23.22 21.47 -36.84
C CYS A 232 24.11 20.45 -36.14
N GLY A 233 25.26 20.18 -36.76
CA GLY A 233 26.11 19.03 -36.49
C GLY A 233 27.15 19.19 -35.36
N THR A 234 27.94 18.13 -35.28
CA THR A 234 29.18 17.94 -34.53
C THR A 234 29.09 17.28 -33.14
N GLU A 235 29.99 16.32 -32.97
CA GLU A 235 29.97 15.17 -32.07
C GLU A 235 30.35 15.49 -30.61
N VAL A 236 29.37 15.55 -29.69
CA VAL A 236 29.62 15.24 -28.26
C VAL A 236 28.36 14.61 -27.63
N LEU A 237 28.48 13.37 -27.12
CA LEU A 237 27.40 12.75 -26.33
C LEU A 237 27.23 13.48 -24.99
N SER A 238 26.00 13.84 -24.63
CA SER A 238 25.73 14.52 -23.34
C SER A 238 26.10 13.66 -22.13
N LYS A 239 26.42 14.31 -21.00
CA LYS A 239 26.80 13.64 -19.72
C LYS A 239 25.83 12.53 -19.29
N ASN A 240 24.54 12.67 -19.61
CA ASN A 240 23.52 11.66 -19.32
C ASN A 240 23.53 10.46 -20.28
N LYS A 241 23.92 10.67 -21.55
CA LYS A 241 24.13 9.58 -22.52
C LYS A 241 25.39 8.77 -22.14
N GLN A 242 26.46 9.45 -21.76
CA GLN A 242 27.70 8.83 -21.24
C GLN A 242 27.43 7.93 -20.02
N LYS A 243 26.71 8.43 -19.00
CA LYS A 243 26.32 7.63 -17.82
C LYS A 243 25.48 6.40 -18.15
N LYS A 244 24.69 6.44 -19.24
CA LYS A 244 23.87 5.30 -19.69
C LYS A 244 24.67 4.28 -20.49
N GLN A 245 25.70 4.71 -21.21
CA GLN A 245 26.66 3.84 -21.89
C GLN A 245 27.56 3.11 -20.88
N LEU A 246 28.02 3.79 -19.82
CA LEU A 246 28.76 3.14 -18.72
C LEU A 246 27.96 2.02 -18.04
N ARG A 247 26.63 2.15 -17.95
CA ARG A 247 25.74 1.12 -17.38
C ARG A 247 25.39 -0.01 -18.35
N ASN A 248 25.58 0.20 -19.65
CA ASN A 248 25.31 -0.79 -20.68
C ASN A 248 26.23 -0.51 -21.89
N PRO A 249 27.39 -1.19 -21.97
CA PRO A 249 28.40 -0.96 -23.00
C PRO A 249 27.88 -1.16 -24.44
N HIS A 250 26.84 -1.98 -24.61
CA HIS A 250 26.21 -2.23 -25.92
C HIS A 250 25.14 -1.18 -26.30
N LYS A 251 24.94 -0.13 -25.49
CA LYS A 251 23.95 0.93 -25.75
C LYS A 251 24.50 1.94 -26.76
N THR A 252 24.04 1.88 -28.00
CA THR A 252 24.41 2.85 -29.04
C THR A 252 23.46 4.06 -29.06
N PHE A 253 24.01 5.27 -29.19
CA PHE A 253 23.25 6.53 -29.26
C PHE A 253 23.25 7.16 -30.65
N ASP A 254 23.79 6.44 -31.64
CA ASP A 254 23.76 6.80 -33.03
C ASP A 254 22.30 6.95 -33.51
N PRO A 255 21.89 8.13 -34.00
CA PRO A 255 20.57 8.35 -34.57
C PRO A 255 20.24 7.42 -35.73
N SER A 256 21.24 6.98 -36.50
CA SER A 256 21.09 6.12 -37.68
C SER A 256 20.75 4.67 -37.33
N LEU A 257 21.08 4.22 -36.11
CA LEU A 257 20.87 2.86 -35.61
C LEU A 257 19.59 2.71 -34.78
N LYS A 258 18.74 3.73 -34.71
CA LYS A 258 17.44 3.62 -34.00
C LYS A 258 16.55 2.59 -34.69
N PRO A 259 15.90 1.68 -33.94
CA PRO A 259 14.96 0.73 -34.53
C PRO A 259 13.86 1.47 -35.28
N LYS A 260 13.68 1.16 -36.57
CA LYS A 260 12.56 1.68 -37.37
C LYS A 260 11.29 0.97 -36.91
N TYR A 261 10.54 1.58 -36.00
CA TYR A 261 9.23 1.08 -35.59
C TYR A 261 8.22 1.34 -36.70
N ALA A 262 7.36 0.35 -36.98
CA ALA A 262 6.16 0.59 -37.79
C ALA A 262 5.32 1.68 -37.11
N LYS A 263 4.75 2.61 -37.90
CA LYS A 263 3.93 3.70 -37.39
C LYS A 263 2.47 3.25 -37.22
N CYS A 264 1.77 3.89 -36.29
CA CYS A 264 0.34 3.72 -36.06
C CYS A 264 -0.44 4.46 -37.14
N ASP A 265 -1.35 3.77 -37.82
CA ASP A 265 -2.14 4.33 -38.92
C ASP A 265 -2.98 5.55 -38.51
N GLN A 266 -3.38 5.63 -37.24
CA GLN A 266 -4.22 6.73 -36.75
C GLN A 266 -3.46 7.96 -36.23
N CYS A 267 -2.21 7.84 -35.78
CA CYS A 267 -1.55 8.95 -35.05
C CYS A 267 -0.03 9.04 -35.22
N GLY A 268 0.59 8.19 -36.04
CA GLY A 268 2.03 8.21 -36.30
C GLY A 268 2.92 7.70 -35.16
N ASN A 269 2.39 7.48 -33.95
CA ASN A 269 3.12 6.86 -32.83
C ASN A 269 3.57 5.42 -33.17
N PRO A 270 4.61 4.88 -32.50
CA PRO A 270 5.03 3.50 -32.72
C PRO A 270 3.89 2.48 -32.54
N LYS A 271 3.69 1.63 -33.55
CA LYS A 271 2.73 0.51 -33.56
C LYS A 271 3.07 -0.44 -32.41
N GLY A 272 2.03 -0.95 -31.74
CA GLY A 272 2.23 -1.98 -30.72
C GLY A 272 2.76 -3.27 -31.33
N ASN A 273 3.79 -3.88 -30.73
CA ASN A 273 4.52 -5.04 -31.27
C ASN A 273 3.63 -6.25 -31.67
N ARG A 274 2.42 -6.39 -31.12
CA ARG A 274 1.46 -7.45 -31.47
C ARG A 274 0.06 -6.91 -31.79
N CYS A 275 -0.04 -5.64 -32.21
CA CYS A 275 -1.32 -5.04 -32.52
C CYS A 275 -1.84 -5.52 -33.88
N VAL A 276 -2.98 -6.20 -33.88
CA VAL A 276 -3.67 -6.66 -35.10
C VAL A 276 -4.36 -5.54 -35.88
N PHE A 277 -4.62 -4.41 -35.23
CA PHE A 277 -5.25 -3.23 -35.86
C PHE A 277 -4.26 -2.25 -36.48
N SER A 278 -2.95 -2.55 -36.47
CA SER A 278 -1.89 -1.61 -36.88
C SER A 278 -1.88 -0.26 -36.13
N LEU A 279 -2.35 -0.28 -34.87
CA LEU A 279 -2.44 0.90 -34.02
C LEU A 279 -1.36 0.91 -32.91
N CYS A 280 -1.08 2.11 -32.39
CA CYS A 280 -0.33 2.27 -31.14
C CYS A 280 -1.19 1.79 -29.96
N ARG A 281 -0.57 1.54 -28.80
CA ARG A 281 -1.28 1.05 -27.61
C ARG A 281 -2.47 1.92 -27.19
N GLY A 282 -2.36 3.24 -27.31
CA GLY A 282 -3.42 4.19 -26.95
C GLY A 282 -4.62 4.14 -27.91
N CYS A 283 -4.36 4.21 -29.22
CA CYS A 283 -5.37 4.10 -30.27
C CYS A 283 -6.03 2.73 -30.28
N CYS A 284 -5.24 1.66 -30.14
CA CYS A 284 -5.71 0.29 -30.02
C CYS A 284 -6.68 0.11 -28.84
N LYS A 285 -6.35 0.66 -27.66
CA LYS A 285 -7.23 0.61 -26.49
C LYS A 285 -8.56 1.34 -26.70
N LYS A 286 -8.53 2.52 -27.35
CA LYS A 286 -9.75 3.28 -27.68
C LYS A 286 -10.64 2.53 -28.66
N ARG A 287 -10.04 1.95 -29.71
CA ARG A 287 -10.74 1.15 -30.72
C ARG A 287 -11.35 -0.10 -30.11
N ALA A 288 -10.56 -0.88 -29.37
CA ALA A 288 -11.01 -2.08 -28.65
C ALA A 288 -12.19 -1.78 -27.71
N SER A 289 -12.15 -0.64 -27.01
CA SER A 289 -13.24 -0.22 -26.12
C SER A 289 -14.50 0.27 -26.86
N LYS A 290 -14.36 0.85 -28.05
CA LYS A 290 -15.49 1.38 -28.83
C LYS A 290 -16.16 0.29 -29.67
N GLU A 291 -15.37 -0.59 -30.25
CA GLU A 291 -15.80 -1.64 -31.18
C GLU A 291 -15.95 -3.01 -30.50
N THR A 292 -15.70 -3.11 -29.19
CA THR A 292 -15.77 -4.38 -28.43
C THR A 292 -14.90 -5.46 -29.09
N ALA A 293 -13.72 -5.07 -29.59
CA ALA A 293 -12.85 -5.90 -30.41
C ALA A 293 -11.56 -6.26 -29.67
N ASP A 294 -11.15 -7.52 -29.76
CA ASP A 294 -9.97 -8.04 -29.06
C ASP A 294 -8.67 -7.79 -29.84
N CYS A 295 -7.58 -7.55 -29.11
CA CYS A 295 -6.25 -7.36 -29.68
C CYS A 295 -5.20 -8.11 -28.86
N PRO A 296 -4.51 -9.11 -29.44
CA PRO A 296 -3.45 -9.87 -28.77
C PRO A 296 -2.34 -8.97 -28.20
N GLY A 297 -2.05 -7.83 -28.85
CA GLY A 297 -1.07 -6.86 -28.38
C GLY A 297 -1.47 -6.02 -27.17
N LEU A 298 -2.73 -6.10 -26.71
CA LEU A 298 -3.16 -5.55 -25.43
C LEU A 298 -3.11 -6.59 -24.30
N LEU A 299 -2.73 -7.86 -24.57
CA LEU A 299 -2.89 -8.99 -23.65
C LEU A 299 -4.32 -9.08 -23.09
N LEU A 300 -5.30 -8.93 -23.98
CA LEU A 300 -6.71 -9.18 -23.70
C LEU A 300 -7.06 -10.46 -24.48
N GLU A 301 -7.08 -11.59 -23.76
CA GLU A 301 -7.54 -12.87 -24.28
C GLU A 301 -9.05 -12.82 -24.58
N PRO A 302 -9.56 -13.65 -25.52
CA PRO A 302 -10.91 -13.53 -26.07
C PRO A 302 -11.99 -13.59 -24.98
N GLY A 303 -12.93 -12.65 -25.00
CA GLY A 303 -14.11 -12.66 -24.13
C GLY A 303 -14.03 -11.86 -22.81
N HIS A 304 -13.03 -10.99 -22.64
CA HIS A 304 -12.87 -10.14 -21.45
C HIS A 304 -13.29 -8.68 -21.67
N VAL A 305 -14.50 -8.46 -22.18
CA VAL A 305 -15.21 -7.18 -21.96
C VAL A 305 -16.09 -7.40 -20.73
N LEU A 306 -15.63 -6.85 -19.60
CA LEU A 306 -16.07 -7.08 -18.21
C LEU A 306 -15.31 -8.20 -17.49
N LEU A 307 -14.80 -7.86 -16.30
CA LEU A 307 -14.10 -8.69 -15.32
C LEU A 307 -12.67 -9.10 -15.69
N LYS A 308 -11.70 -8.24 -15.34
CA LYS A 308 -10.36 -8.74 -14.97
C LYS A 308 -10.49 -9.63 -13.73
N LYS A 309 -10.64 -10.94 -13.93
CA LYS A 309 -10.13 -11.94 -12.99
C LYS A 309 -8.61 -11.99 -13.17
N MET A 310 -7.89 -11.36 -12.25
CA MET A 310 -6.60 -11.87 -11.83
C MET A 310 -6.85 -12.64 -10.53
N PRO A 311 -6.24 -13.80 -10.29
CA PRO A 311 -6.07 -14.28 -8.92
C PRO A 311 -5.10 -13.30 -8.25
N PHE A 312 -5.66 -12.26 -7.63
CA PHE A 312 -4.91 -11.37 -6.75
C PHE A 312 -4.80 -12.09 -5.40
N THR A 313 -3.95 -13.10 -5.34
CA THR A 313 -3.33 -13.46 -4.07
C THR A 313 -2.36 -12.32 -3.72
N GLN A 314 -2.33 -11.93 -2.44
CA GLN A 314 -1.51 -10.86 -1.87
C GLN A 314 -2.04 -9.43 -2.09
N GLY A 315 -3.09 -9.13 -1.33
CA GLY A 315 -3.36 -7.76 -0.88
C GLY A 315 -2.53 -7.46 0.37
N ILE A 316 -2.05 -6.22 0.47
CA ILE A 316 -1.52 -5.58 1.68
C ILE A 316 -2.38 -6.00 2.88
N SER A 317 -1.77 -6.60 3.90
CA SER A 317 -2.48 -6.97 5.13
C SER A 317 -3.00 -5.68 5.78
N CYS A 318 -4.32 -5.48 5.70
CA CYS A 318 -5.03 -4.46 6.45
C CYS A 318 -5.58 -5.16 7.68
N TYR A 319 -4.97 -4.94 8.84
CA TYR A 319 -5.49 -5.47 10.09
C TYR A 319 -6.68 -4.62 10.56
N LEU A 320 -7.70 -5.32 11.03
CA LEU A 320 -8.97 -4.79 11.50
C LEU A 320 -9.09 -5.11 12.98
N MET A 321 -9.43 -4.11 13.79
CA MET A 321 -9.81 -4.33 15.19
C MET A 321 -11.29 -4.01 15.36
N TRP A 322 -12.05 -4.98 15.84
CA TRP A 322 -13.47 -4.88 16.15
C TRP A 322 -13.64 -4.62 17.65
N LYS A 323 -14.52 -3.70 18.04
CA LYS A 323 -14.83 -3.47 19.44
C LYS A 323 -15.93 -4.45 19.89
N ASP A 324 -15.56 -5.49 20.61
CA ASP A 324 -16.52 -6.25 21.41
C ASP A 324 -16.89 -5.45 22.68
N THR A 325 -18.18 -5.31 22.96
CA THR A 325 -18.72 -4.76 24.22
C THR A 325 -18.47 -5.71 25.40
N PRO A 326 -18.40 -5.21 26.65
CA PRO A 326 -17.35 -5.57 27.62
C PRO A 326 -17.57 -6.87 28.41
N MET A 327 -16.45 -7.50 28.78
CA MET A 327 -16.35 -8.47 29.87
C MET A 327 -16.72 -7.80 31.20
N SER A 328 -17.72 -8.33 31.89
CA SER A 328 -17.97 -8.04 33.31
C SER A 328 -16.96 -8.79 34.19
N PRO A 329 -16.50 -8.22 35.32
CA PRO A 329 -15.48 -8.82 36.14
C PRO A 329 -16.11 -9.81 37.13
N PHE A 330 -15.74 -11.09 37.05
CA PHE A 330 -15.79 -11.97 38.21
C PHE A 330 -14.37 -12.24 38.67
N GLY A 331 -14.07 -11.72 39.86
CA GLY A 331 -12.84 -11.96 40.60
C GLY A 331 -12.73 -13.40 41.12
N PRO A 332 -11.59 -13.72 41.75
CA PRO A 332 -11.05 -15.06 41.86
C PRO A 332 -11.57 -15.80 43.09
N LEU A 333 -11.82 -17.10 42.95
CA LEU A 333 -12.07 -17.99 44.07
C LEU A 333 -11.38 -19.34 43.82
N TRP A 334 -10.45 -19.64 44.76
CA TRP A 334 -9.78 -20.91 45.07
C TRP A 334 -8.42 -21.24 44.41
N GLY A 335 -7.42 -21.37 45.29
CA GLY A 335 -6.06 -21.83 45.03
C GLY A 335 -5.90 -23.36 45.10
N PRO A 336 -4.72 -23.86 45.53
CA PRO A 336 -3.78 -24.59 44.67
C PRO A 336 -3.92 -26.12 44.79
N GLY A 337 -3.63 -26.84 43.70
CA GLY A 337 -3.51 -28.30 43.78
C GLY A 337 -3.36 -29.04 42.45
N ASN A 338 -2.15 -29.56 42.24
CA ASN A 338 -1.77 -30.75 41.47
C ASN A 338 -1.74 -30.77 39.94
N ALA A 339 -0.59 -31.27 39.49
CA ALA A 339 -0.21 -31.58 38.14
C ALA A 339 -1.05 -32.72 37.53
N ALA A 340 -1.42 -32.57 36.26
CA ALA A 340 -1.63 -33.67 35.34
C ALA A 340 -1.45 -33.20 33.89
N VAL A 341 -0.64 -33.95 33.17
CA VAL A 341 -0.40 -33.88 31.73
C VAL A 341 -1.70 -34.20 30.97
N GLY A 342 -2.08 -33.38 29.99
CA GLY A 342 -3.22 -33.70 29.12
C GLY A 342 -3.54 -32.66 28.05
N SER A 343 -3.19 -33.00 26.80
CA SER A 343 -3.86 -32.61 25.53
C SER A 343 -4.16 -31.13 25.23
N ARG A 344 -3.48 -30.62 24.19
CA ARG A 344 -3.84 -29.40 23.43
C ARG A 344 -5.33 -29.40 23.03
N PRO A 345 -6.08 -28.31 23.21
CA PRO A 345 -7.34 -28.13 22.52
C PRO A 345 -7.10 -27.79 21.05
N GLN A 346 -7.82 -28.49 20.18
CA GLN A 346 -7.85 -28.26 18.73
C GLN A 346 -8.33 -26.84 18.42
N ALA A 347 -7.61 -26.17 17.53
CA ALA A 347 -8.03 -24.89 16.95
C ALA A 347 -9.32 -25.08 16.14
N GLY A 348 -10.36 -24.31 16.48
CA GLY A 348 -11.58 -24.20 15.69
C GLY A 348 -11.32 -23.54 14.32
N PRO A 349 -12.26 -23.68 13.36
CA PRO A 349 -11.99 -23.37 11.97
C PRO A 349 -11.81 -21.87 11.73
N ALA A 350 -10.83 -21.58 10.86
CA ALA A 350 -10.44 -20.26 10.40
C ALA A 350 -11.60 -19.43 9.85
N LEU A 351 -11.56 -18.13 10.14
CA LEU A 351 -12.39 -17.07 9.58
C LEU A 351 -12.53 -17.22 8.05
N SER A 352 -13.78 -17.37 7.60
CA SER A 352 -14.13 -17.44 6.19
C SER A 352 -13.77 -16.15 5.46
N SER A 353 -13.15 -16.28 4.29
CA SER A 353 -12.67 -15.19 3.45
C SER A 353 -13.77 -14.17 3.07
N ALA A 354 -13.62 -12.92 3.53
CA ALA A 354 -14.42 -11.80 3.03
C ALA A 354 -13.85 -11.28 1.70
N ARG A 355 -14.70 -11.04 0.69
CA ARG A 355 -14.27 -10.46 -0.60
C ARG A 355 -14.50 -8.96 -0.58
N VAL A 356 -13.43 -8.19 -0.78
CA VAL A 356 -13.49 -6.72 -0.85
C VAL A 356 -13.74 -6.31 -2.31
N CYS A 357 -14.90 -5.71 -2.58
CA CYS A 357 -15.14 -5.01 -3.84
C CYS A 357 -14.56 -3.60 -3.77
N LYS A 358 -13.50 -3.33 -4.54
CA LYS A 358 -13.06 -1.95 -4.80
C LYS A 358 -14.00 -1.32 -5.85
N SER A 359 -14.81 -0.35 -5.44
CA SER A 359 -15.39 0.60 -6.39
C SER A 359 -14.33 1.65 -6.74
N GLU A 360 -13.91 1.69 -8.00
CA GLU A 360 -13.12 2.81 -8.51
C GLU A 360 -14.05 4.00 -8.74
N GLN A 361 -13.83 5.08 -7.99
CA GLN A 361 -14.31 6.44 -8.34
C GLN A 361 -13.28 7.14 -9.22
#